data_AF-G0NBV3-F1
#
_entry.id   AF-G0NBV3-F1
#
_cell.length_a   1.000
_cell.length_b   1.000
_cell.length_c   1.000
_cell.angle_alpha   90.00
_cell.angle_beta   90.00
_cell.angle_gamma   90.00
#
_symmetry.space_group_name_H-M   'P 1'
#
loop_
_entity.id
_entity.type
_entity.pdbx_description
1 polymer ?
#
loop_
_entity_poly.entity_id
_entity_poly.type
_entity_poly.pdbx_seq_one_letter_code
_entity_poly.pdbx_strand_id
1 'polypeptide(L)'
;MIALISVLLLASIVTPSEPRMITDDMFLTAISNLCRPGSMSCPRKEFSTNPMMYEWDKAAILASPVISDIRNGKVDPEDWKALITHTFCCKEGDCLRECRIFRITESSLVEGFPGNTDQIFSLPIPALQRYRPHVDAFKKIYGLEGIITPAEIEEYFDYLAANERKLKILLALQ
;
A
#
# COMPACT_ATOMS: atom_id res chain seq x y z
N MET A 1 -66.33 -50.72 -9.56
CA MET A 1 -65.64 -50.02 -8.45
C MET A 1 -64.33 -49.49 -8.99
N ILE A 2 -64.23 -48.18 -9.24
CA ILE A 2 -62.98 -47.52 -9.67
C ILE A 2 -62.72 -46.42 -8.65
N ALA A 3 -61.69 -46.58 -7.83
CA ALA A 3 -61.25 -45.59 -6.86
C ALA A 3 -60.32 -44.59 -7.56
N LEU A 4 -60.72 -43.31 -7.58
CA LEU A 4 -59.92 -42.19 -8.07
C LEU A 4 -58.74 -41.93 -7.14
N ILE A 5 -57.53 -42.01 -7.68
CA ILE A 5 -56.28 -41.58 -7.02
C ILE A 5 -56.10 -40.09 -7.31
N SER A 6 -56.32 -39.24 -6.31
CA SER A 6 -56.01 -37.82 -6.35
C SER A 6 -54.50 -37.59 -6.24
N VAL A 7 -53.86 -37.27 -7.36
CA VAL A 7 -52.47 -36.81 -7.41
C VAL A 7 -52.46 -35.31 -7.13
N LEU A 8 -52.17 -34.93 -5.88
CA LEU A 8 -51.88 -33.56 -5.50
C LEU A 8 -50.47 -33.19 -5.98
N LEU A 9 -50.38 -32.45 -7.09
CA LEU A 9 -49.15 -31.76 -7.50
C LEU A 9 -48.85 -30.63 -6.49
N LEU A 10 -47.84 -30.83 -5.65
CA LEU A 10 -47.17 -29.78 -4.89
C LEU A 10 -46.35 -28.94 -5.88
N ALA A 11 -46.97 -27.89 -6.42
CA ALA A 11 -46.25 -26.83 -7.11
C ALA A 11 -45.47 -26.02 -6.05
N SER A 12 -44.18 -26.33 -5.89
CA SER A 12 -43.25 -25.46 -5.16
C SER A 12 -43.16 -24.13 -5.92
N ILE A 13 -43.82 -23.11 -5.39
CA ILE A 13 -43.66 -21.73 -5.84
C ILE A 13 -42.23 -21.33 -5.46
N VAL A 14 -41.31 -21.43 -6.43
CA VAL A 14 -40.00 -20.78 -6.34
C VAL A 14 -40.28 -19.29 -6.38
N THR A 15 -40.27 -18.65 -5.21
CA THR A 15 -40.30 -17.19 -5.14
C THR A 15 -38.99 -16.69 -5.76
N PRO A 16 -39.02 -15.85 -6.81
CA PRO A 16 -37.81 -15.21 -7.29
C PRO A 16 -37.22 -14.41 -6.14
N SER A 17 -36.00 -14.76 -5.73
CA SER A 17 -35.25 -13.96 -4.77
C SER A 17 -35.15 -12.55 -5.34
N GLU A 18 -35.65 -11.54 -4.63
CA GLU A 18 -35.52 -10.15 -5.06
C GLU A 18 -34.05 -9.88 -5.42
N PRO A 19 -33.78 -9.24 -6.57
CA PRO A 19 -32.42 -8.89 -6.93
C PRO A 19 -31.85 -8.04 -5.80
N ARG A 20 -30.84 -8.57 -5.10
CA ARG A 20 -30.13 -7.82 -4.05
C ARG A 20 -29.48 -6.62 -4.72
N MET A 21 -30.15 -5.47 -4.67
CA MET A 21 -29.58 -4.22 -5.18
C MET A 21 -28.34 -3.90 -4.37
N ILE A 22 -27.22 -3.73 -5.06
CA ILE A 22 -25.95 -3.35 -4.46
C ILE A 22 -26.01 -1.88 -4.12
N THR A 23 -25.80 -1.55 -2.84
CA THR A 23 -25.83 -0.17 -2.36
C THR A 23 -24.50 0.54 -2.57
N ASP A 24 -24.53 1.87 -2.56
CA ASP A 24 -23.32 2.71 -2.60
C ASP A 24 -22.32 2.30 -1.51
N ASP A 25 -22.78 2.05 -0.29
CA ASP A 25 -21.95 1.64 0.83
C ASP A 25 -21.28 0.27 0.60
N MET A 26 -21.96 -0.66 -0.09
CA MET A 26 -21.36 -1.94 -0.45
C MET A 26 -20.19 -1.75 -1.43
N PHE A 27 -20.32 -0.86 -2.42
CA PHE A 27 -19.22 -0.55 -3.34
C PHE A 27 -18.05 0.12 -2.62
N LEU A 28 -18.33 1.14 -1.82
CA LEU A 28 -17.29 1.87 -1.08
C LEU A 28 -16.54 0.95 -0.10
N THR A 29 -17.26 0.05 0.57
CA THR A 29 -16.68 -0.96 1.47
C THR A 29 -15.84 -1.97 0.69
N ALA A 30 -16.34 -2.47 -0.44
CA ALA A 30 -15.60 -3.41 -1.28
C ALA A 30 -14.29 -2.79 -1.80
N ILE A 31 -14.36 -1.55 -2.31
CA ILE A 31 -13.18 -0.81 -2.79
C ILE A 31 -12.16 -0.63 -1.65
N SER A 32 -12.61 -0.16 -0.48
CA SER A 32 -11.74 0.06 0.67
C SER A 32 -11.03 -1.23 1.13
N ASN A 33 -11.74 -2.36 1.09
CA ASN A 33 -11.18 -3.66 1.45
C ASN A 33 -10.19 -4.20 0.41
N LEU A 34 -10.39 -3.87 -0.87
CA LEU A 34 -9.51 -4.28 -1.96
C LEU A 34 -8.21 -3.45 -2.03
N CYS A 35 -8.26 -2.18 -1.62
CA CYS A 35 -7.10 -1.28 -1.54
C CYS A 35 -6.76 -0.94 -0.07
N ARG A 36 -6.41 -1.95 0.74
CA ARG A 36 -6.25 -1.82 2.20
C ARG A 36 -4.90 -1.19 2.63
N PRO A 37 -4.88 -0.38 3.71
CA PRO A 37 -3.65 0.02 4.42
C PRO A 37 -2.73 -1.15 4.81
N GLY A 38 -1.44 -1.01 4.54
CA GLY A 38 -0.43 -2.03 4.85
C GLY A 38 -0.27 -3.11 3.77
N SER A 39 -0.94 -2.94 2.62
CA SER A 39 -0.64 -3.69 1.41
C SER A 39 0.27 -2.87 0.48
N MET A 40 0.87 -3.50 -0.54
CA MET A 40 1.54 -2.78 -1.65
C MET A 40 0.51 -2.14 -2.60
N SER A 41 -0.46 -1.41 -2.04
CA SER A 41 -1.51 -0.72 -2.77
C SER A 41 -2.03 0.48 -1.99
N CYS A 42 -2.50 1.48 -2.72
CA CYS A 42 -3.19 2.66 -2.18
C CYS A 42 -4.35 3.06 -3.11
N PRO A 43 -5.23 3.97 -2.68
CA PRO A 43 -6.18 4.60 -3.60
C PRO A 43 -5.47 5.30 -4.77
N ARG A 44 -6.06 5.23 -5.96
CA ARG A 44 -5.65 6.11 -7.05
C ARG A 44 -6.02 7.56 -6.75
N LYS A 45 -5.18 8.47 -7.22
CA LYS A 45 -5.30 9.91 -6.97
C LYS A 45 -6.62 10.50 -7.46
N GLU A 46 -7.10 10.10 -8.63
CA GLU A 46 -8.39 10.59 -9.16
C GLU A 46 -9.62 10.17 -8.34
N PHE A 47 -9.48 9.21 -7.43
CA PHE A 47 -10.57 8.68 -6.60
C PHE A 47 -10.34 8.92 -5.10
N SER A 48 -9.39 9.80 -4.75
CA SER A 48 -8.95 9.98 -3.37
C SER A 48 -8.71 11.44 -3.06
N THR A 49 -9.19 11.87 -1.89
CA THR A 49 -8.86 13.19 -1.33
C THR A 49 -7.45 13.19 -0.73
N ASN A 50 -6.98 12.04 -0.26
CA ASN A 50 -5.64 11.83 0.27
C ASN A 50 -5.20 10.35 0.14
N PRO A 51 -4.45 10.00 -0.93
CA PRO A 51 -4.06 8.61 -1.19
C PRO A 51 -3.21 7.98 -0.07
N MET A 52 -2.39 8.78 0.60
CA MET A 52 -1.53 8.33 1.70
C MET A 52 -2.33 7.92 2.94
N MET A 53 -3.40 8.66 3.22
CA MET A 53 -4.28 8.42 4.37
C MET A 53 -5.43 7.47 4.06
N TYR A 54 -5.49 6.93 2.85
CA TYR A 54 -6.58 6.07 2.37
C TYR A 54 -7.95 6.75 2.44
N GLU A 55 -7.97 8.08 2.25
CA GLU A 55 -9.21 8.85 2.24
C GLU A 55 -9.79 8.89 0.83
N TRP A 56 -11.02 8.40 0.68
CA TRP A 56 -11.67 8.22 -0.60
C TRP A 56 -12.52 9.43 -1.00
N ASP A 57 -12.42 9.84 -2.26
CA ASP A 57 -13.41 10.72 -2.88
C ASP A 57 -14.61 9.88 -3.31
N LYS A 58 -15.58 9.77 -2.39
CA LYS A 58 -16.80 8.97 -2.60
C LYS A 58 -17.59 9.44 -3.82
N ALA A 59 -17.63 10.75 -4.09
CA ALA A 59 -18.38 11.29 -5.21
C ALA A 59 -17.73 10.88 -6.54
N ALA A 60 -16.40 10.99 -6.64
CA ALA A 60 -15.65 10.57 -7.82
C ALA A 60 -15.79 9.06 -8.08
N ILE A 61 -15.74 8.23 -7.03
CA ILE A 61 -15.93 6.77 -7.15
C ILE A 61 -17.32 6.44 -7.69
N LEU A 62 -18.37 6.97 -7.06
CA LEU A 62 -19.75 6.65 -7.41
C LEU A 62 -20.15 7.19 -8.80
N ALA A 63 -19.52 8.28 -9.24
CA ALA A 63 -19.68 8.83 -10.57
C ALA A 63 -18.87 8.09 -11.65
N SER A 64 -18.03 7.12 -11.28
CA SER A 64 -17.16 6.45 -12.25
C SER A 64 -17.94 5.54 -13.21
N PRO A 65 -17.48 5.40 -14.47
CA PRO A 65 -18.09 4.49 -15.44
C PRO A 65 -18.15 3.04 -14.96
N VAL A 66 -17.13 2.59 -14.22
CA VAL A 66 -17.05 1.21 -13.69
C VAL A 66 -18.19 0.90 -12.73
N ILE A 67 -18.53 1.83 -11.81
CA ILE A 67 -19.66 1.64 -10.90
C ILE A 67 -20.99 1.60 -11.67
N SER A 68 -21.15 2.47 -12.67
CA SER A 68 -22.33 2.45 -13.54
C SER A 68 -22.45 1.14 -14.32
N ASP A 69 -21.37 0.63 -14.89
CA ASP A 69 -21.39 -0.59 -15.69
C ASP A 69 -21.67 -1.82 -14.83
N ILE A 70 -21.13 -1.88 -13.61
CA ILE A 70 -21.46 -2.96 -12.66
C ILE A 70 -22.94 -2.90 -12.24
N ARG A 71 -23.47 -1.71 -11.88
CA ARG A 71 -24.89 -1.56 -11.50
C ARG A 71 -25.85 -1.97 -12.60
N ASN A 72 -25.48 -1.69 -13.84
CA ASN A 72 -26.28 -2.00 -15.02
C ASN A 72 -26.09 -3.43 -15.53
N GLY A 73 -25.33 -4.27 -14.80
CA GLY A 73 -25.11 -5.67 -15.17
C GLY A 73 -24.31 -5.86 -16.45
N LYS A 74 -23.48 -4.88 -16.84
CA LYS A 74 -22.63 -4.96 -18.03
C LYS A 74 -21.29 -5.65 -17.76
N VAL A 75 -21.01 -5.98 -16.50
CA VAL A 75 -19.78 -6.63 -16.07
C VAL A 75 -20.16 -7.89 -15.31
N ASP A 76 -19.59 -9.02 -15.69
CA ASP A 76 -19.82 -10.29 -15.01
C ASP A 76 -19.30 -10.24 -13.57
N PRO A 77 -20.03 -10.79 -12.58
CA PRO A 77 -19.63 -10.77 -11.18
C PRO A 77 -18.21 -11.29 -10.90
N GLU A 78 -17.75 -12.23 -11.72
CA GLU A 78 -16.42 -12.84 -11.63
C GLU A 78 -15.30 -11.81 -11.89
N ASP A 79 -15.57 -10.81 -12.72
CA ASP A 79 -14.61 -9.78 -13.14
C ASP A 79 -14.59 -8.57 -12.21
N TRP A 80 -15.59 -8.41 -11.34
CA TRP A 80 -15.74 -7.21 -10.51
C TRP A 80 -14.50 -6.93 -9.67
N LYS A 81 -13.94 -7.97 -9.05
CA LYS A 81 -12.76 -7.81 -8.20
C LYS A 81 -11.59 -7.26 -9.01
N ALA A 82 -11.33 -7.82 -10.18
CA ALA A 82 -10.22 -7.39 -11.04
C ALA A 82 -10.44 -5.96 -11.54
N LEU A 83 -11.65 -5.67 -12.03
CA LEU A 83 -12.00 -4.36 -12.55
C LEU A 83 -11.94 -3.26 -11.49
N ILE A 84 -12.53 -3.50 -10.31
CA ILE A 84 -12.49 -2.58 -9.16
C ILE A 84 -11.05 -2.36 -8.71
N THR A 85 -10.27 -3.44 -8.56
CA THR A 85 -8.88 -3.35 -8.14
C THR A 85 -8.05 -2.53 -9.13
N HIS A 86 -8.18 -2.80 -10.42
CA HIS A 86 -7.42 -2.12 -11.46
C HIS A 86 -7.78 -0.62 -11.53
N THR A 87 -9.07 -0.31 -11.39
CA THR A 87 -9.61 1.04 -11.53
C THR A 87 -9.31 1.91 -10.30
N PHE A 88 -9.52 1.40 -9.09
CA PHE A 88 -9.48 2.24 -7.89
C PHE A 88 -8.21 2.08 -7.07
N CYS A 89 -7.45 0.98 -7.22
CA CYS A 89 -6.19 0.78 -6.53
C CYS A 89 -4.98 1.10 -7.42
N CYS A 90 -4.03 1.85 -6.89
CA CYS A 90 -2.66 1.88 -7.38
C CYS A 90 -1.92 0.61 -6.92
N LYS A 91 -1.25 -0.08 -7.85
CA LYS A 91 -0.38 -1.25 -7.55
C LYS A 91 0.96 -1.23 -8.28
N GLU A 92 1.18 -0.26 -9.15
CA GLU A 92 2.37 -0.14 -9.99
C GLU A 92 3.22 1.07 -9.56
N GLY A 93 4.53 1.02 -9.85
CA GLY A 93 5.53 1.93 -9.30
C GLY A 93 5.20 3.42 -9.42
N ASP A 94 4.85 3.88 -10.62
CA ASP A 94 4.52 5.30 -10.85
C ASP A 94 3.28 5.76 -10.07
N CYS A 95 2.29 4.88 -9.92
CA CYS A 95 1.05 5.12 -9.17
C CYS A 95 1.31 5.10 -7.65
N LEU A 96 2.11 4.13 -7.18
CA LEU A 96 2.46 3.97 -5.77
C LEU A 96 3.37 5.07 -5.23
N ARG A 97 4.08 5.76 -6.12
CA ARG A 97 4.91 6.93 -5.77
C ARG A 97 4.08 8.09 -5.22
N GLU A 98 2.87 8.30 -5.76
CA GLU A 98 1.92 9.30 -5.24
C GLU A 98 1.48 8.99 -3.79
N CYS A 99 1.58 7.72 -3.40
CA CYS A 99 1.18 7.24 -2.08
C CYS A 99 2.36 7.02 -1.13
N ARG A 100 3.60 7.25 -1.59
CA ARG A 100 4.84 6.99 -0.83
C ARG A 100 4.93 5.55 -0.28
N ILE A 101 4.27 4.58 -0.92
CA ILE A 101 4.33 3.16 -0.56
C ILE A 101 5.61 2.52 -1.10
N PHE A 102 6.13 3.02 -2.23
CA PHE A 102 7.44 2.60 -2.73
C PHE A 102 8.57 3.32 -2.00
N ARG A 103 9.52 2.50 -1.53
CA ARG A 103 10.81 2.83 -0.93
C ARG A 103 11.32 4.22 -1.35
N ILE A 104 11.58 5.06 -0.35
CA ILE A 104 12.77 5.91 -0.39
C ILE A 104 13.88 4.92 -0.74
N THR A 105 14.47 5.00 -1.93
CA THR A 105 15.66 4.21 -2.25
C THR A 105 16.61 4.47 -1.08
N GLU A 106 16.88 3.44 -0.26
CA GLU A 106 17.83 3.61 0.83
C GLU A 106 19.10 4.12 0.18
N SER A 107 19.62 5.25 0.68
CA SER A 107 20.78 5.85 0.06
C SER A 107 21.87 4.79 -0.01
N SER A 108 22.68 4.77 -1.06
CA SER A 108 23.76 3.78 -1.16
C SER A 108 24.76 3.87 0.00
N LEU A 109 24.76 5.00 0.74
CA LEU A 109 25.50 5.15 1.99
C LEU A 109 24.85 4.39 3.16
N VAL A 110 23.53 4.25 3.20
CA VAL A 110 22.82 3.39 4.17
C VAL A 110 23.03 1.93 3.81
N GLU A 111 22.91 1.56 2.53
CA GLU A 111 23.18 0.19 2.07
C GLU A 111 24.61 -0.28 2.37
N GLY A 112 25.58 0.64 2.38
CA GLY A 112 26.97 0.35 2.72
C GLY A 112 27.24 0.16 4.23
N PHE A 113 26.23 0.31 5.09
CA PHE A 113 26.39 0.12 6.54
C PHE A 113 26.56 -1.37 6.89
N PRO A 114 27.42 -1.73 7.87
CA PRO A 114 28.33 -0.87 8.63
C PRO A 114 29.68 -0.65 7.94
N GLY A 115 29.91 -1.23 6.75
CA GLY A 115 31.22 -1.28 6.10
C GLY A 115 31.81 0.08 5.73
N ASN A 116 30.98 1.10 5.51
CA ASN A 116 31.41 2.44 5.11
C ASN A 116 31.48 3.46 6.27
N THR A 117 31.15 3.07 7.51
CA THR A 117 31.00 4.03 8.62
C THR A 117 32.29 4.77 8.94
N ASP A 118 33.43 4.07 8.88
CA ASP A 118 34.71 4.62 9.27
C ASP A 118 35.17 5.68 8.26
N GLN A 119 34.92 5.42 6.97
CA GLN A 119 35.16 6.39 5.89
C GLN A 119 34.23 7.60 6.07
N ILE A 120 32.94 7.39 6.33
CA ILE A 120 31.97 8.49 6.55
C ILE A 120 32.39 9.35 7.75
N PHE A 121 32.76 8.76 8.89
CA PHE A 121 33.15 9.54 10.07
C PHE A 121 34.56 10.13 10.02
N SER A 122 35.35 9.79 9.00
CA SER A 122 36.63 10.46 8.71
C SER A 122 36.44 11.83 8.04
N LEU A 123 35.25 12.09 7.49
CA LEU A 123 34.92 13.39 6.90
C LEU A 123 34.93 14.50 7.97
N PRO A 124 35.42 15.71 7.65
CA PRO A 124 35.45 16.84 8.58
C PRO A 124 34.07 17.51 8.72
N ILE A 125 33.05 16.74 9.10
CA ILE A 125 31.67 17.20 9.26
C ILE A 125 31.29 17.09 10.74
N PRO A 126 31.26 18.20 11.50
CA PRO A 126 30.95 18.18 12.93
C PRO A 126 29.59 17.56 13.25
N ALA A 127 28.59 17.80 12.39
CA ALA A 127 27.25 17.25 12.55
C ALA A 127 27.20 15.71 12.52
N LEU A 128 28.17 15.02 11.91
CA LEU A 128 28.23 13.56 11.94
C LEU A 128 28.66 13.04 13.32
N GLN A 129 29.51 13.77 14.05
CA GLN A 129 30.13 13.25 15.27
C GLN A 129 29.12 12.97 16.40
N ARG A 130 27.95 13.61 16.39
CA ARG A 130 26.86 13.29 17.36
C ARG A 130 26.35 11.85 17.24
N TYR A 131 26.43 11.24 16.04
CA TYR A 131 25.90 9.90 15.79
C TYR A 131 26.92 8.80 16.11
N ARG A 132 28.21 9.13 16.12
CA ARG A 132 29.32 8.19 16.32
C ARG A 132 29.14 7.23 17.52
N PRO A 133 28.83 7.70 18.75
CA PRO A 133 28.68 6.77 19.87
C PRO A 133 27.53 5.76 19.67
N HIS A 134 26.44 6.19 19.05
CA HIS A 134 25.28 5.33 18.77
C HIS A 134 25.63 4.31 17.68
N VAL A 135 26.28 4.75 16.60
CA VAL A 135 26.71 3.87 15.52
C VAL A 135 27.74 2.85 16.01
N ASP A 136 28.73 3.26 16.79
CA ASP A 136 29.74 2.36 17.35
C ASP A 136 29.13 1.32 18.31
N ALA A 137 28.09 1.70 19.04
CA ALA A 137 27.33 0.76 19.87
C ALA A 137 26.51 -0.22 19.03
N PHE A 138 25.80 0.27 18.01
CA PHE A 138 24.94 -0.54 17.16
C PHE A 138 25.74 -1.52 16.28
N LYS A 139 26.92 -1.11 15.79
CA LYS A 139 27.84 -1.99 15.03
C LYS A 139 28.17 -3.29 15.76
N LYS A 140 28.19 -3.28 17.10
CA LYS A 140 28.51 -4.48 17.91
C LYS A 140 27.39 -5.52 17.92
N ILE A 141 26.17 -5.09 17.64
CA ILE A 141 24.96 -5.94 17.64
C ILE A 141 24.30 -6.02 16.26
N TYR A 142 24.88 -5.37 15.25
CA TYR A 142 24.34 -5.36 13.89
C TYR A 142 24.36 -6.77 13.29
N GLY A 143 23.27 -7.16 12.65
CA GLY A 143 23.11 -8.49 12.05
C GLY A 143 22.69 -9.59 13.02
N LEU A 144 22.54 -9.29 14.31
CA LEU A 144 21.90 -10.22 15.25
C LEU A 144 20.39 -10.26 14.98
N GLU A 145 19.81 -11.47 15.02
CA GLU A 145 18.37 -11.66 14.82
C GLU A 145 17.56 -10.99 15.94
N GLY A 146 16.42 -10.41 15.58
CA GLY A 146 15.48 -9.82 16.53
C GLY A 146 15.87 -8.44 17.09
N ILE A 147 16.97 -7.85 16.62
CA ILE A 147 17.35 -6.48 17.00
C ILE A 147 16.51 -5.46 16.23
N ILE A 148 15.88 -4.54 16.96
CA ILE A 148 15.19 -3.38 16.41
C ILE A 148 16.19 -2.23 16.27
N THR A 149 16.19 -1.56 15.12
CA THR A 149 17.02 -0.37 14.89
C THR A 149 16.61 0.76 15.85
N PRO A 150 17.53 1.28 16.69
CA PRO A 150 17.24 2.41 17.57
C PRO A 150 16.94 3.70 16.79
N ALA A 151 16.16 4.60 17.38
CA ALA A 151 15.80 5.88 16.76
C ALA A 151 17.03 6.72 16.36
N GLU A 152 18.10 6.69 17.15
CA GLU A 152 19.33 7.43 16.86
C GLU A 152 20.09 6.88 15.64
N ILE A 153 19.90 5.60 15.31
CA ILE A 153 20.45 4.99 14.10
C ILE A 153 19.58 5.34 12.90
N GLU A 154 18.26 5.35 13.05
CA GLU A 154 17.36 5.85 12.01
C GLU A 154 17.64 7.33 11.70
N GLU A 155 17.85 8.18 12.70
CA GLU A 155 18.27 9.58 12.51
C GLU A 155 19.60 9.70 11.75
N TYR A 156 20.53 8.77 11.97
CA TYR A 156 21.78 8.70 11.24
C TYR A 156 21.54 8.32 9.77
N PHE A 157 20.71 7.32 9.49
CA PHE A 157 20.36 6.92 8.14
C PHE A 157 19.62 8.02 7.38
N ASP A 158 18.70 8.71 8.03
CA ASP A 158 18.04 9.89 7.48
C ASP A 158 19.03 11.00 7.14
N TYR A 159 20.02 11.24 8.02
CA TYR A 159 21.08 12.21 7.76
C TYR A 159 21.90 11.82 6.52
N LEU A 160 22.28 10.54 6.39
CA LEU A 160 23.01 10.04 5.22
C LEU A 160 22.20 10.22 3.93
N ALA A 161 20.91 9.86 3.95
CA ALA A 161 20.04 9.97 2.80
C ALA A 161 19.83 11.43 2.38
N ALA A 162 19.58 12.32 3.33
CA ALA A 162 19.39 13.75 3.06
C ALA A 162 20.65 14.43 2.52
N ASN A 163 21.84 13.90 2.82
CA ASN A 163 23.12 14.50 2.44
C ASN A 163 23.92 13.67 1.42
N GLU A 164 23.34 12.63 0.83
CA GLU A 164 24.06 11.60 0.06
C GLU A 164 24.98 12.19 -1.01
N ARG A 165 24.46 13.14 -1.80
CA ARG A 165 25.24 13.79 -2.87
C ARG A 165 26.49 14.50 -2.33
N LYS A 166 26.33 15.28 -1.25
CA LYS A 166 27.44 16.04 -0.65
C LYS A 166 28.46 15.10 -0.04
N LEU A 167 28.00 14.08 0.69
CA LEU A 167 28.86 13.09 1.31
C LEU A 167 29.66 12.31 0.26
N LYS A 168 29.03 11.85 -0.82
CA LYS A 168 29.72 11.17 -1.94
C LYS A 168 30.80 12.01 -2.58
N ILE A 169 30.56 13.30 -2.81
CA ILE A 169 31.58 14.22 -3.35
C ILE A 169 32.78 14.28 -2.40
N LEU A 170 32.53 14.44 -1.09
CA LEU A 170 33.62 14.51 -0.11
C LEU A 170 34.38 13.18 0.01
N LEU A 171 33.68 12.05 -0.04
CA LEU A 171 34.29 10.72 0.00
C LEU A 171 35.14 10.44 -1.24
N ALA A 172 34.78 10.97 -2.41
CA ALA A 172 35.54 10.83 -3.65
C ALA A 172 36.79 11.73 -3.71
N LEU A 173 36.93 12.68 -2.79
CA LEU A 173 38.08 13.61 -2.69
C LEU A 173 39.14 13.15 -1.67
N GLN A 174 38.90 12.03 -0.98
CA GLN A 174 39.86 11.39 -0.07
C GLN A 174 40.76 10.44 -0.85
#